data_AF-A0A0D0CA16-F1
#
_entry.id   AF-A0A0D0CA16-F1
#
_cell.length_a   1.000
_cell.length_b   1.000
_cell.length_c   1.000
_cell.angle_alpha   90.00
_cell.angle_beta   90.00
_cell.angle_gamma   90.00
#
_symmetry.space_group_name_H-M   'P 1'
#
loop_
_entity.id
_entity.type
_entity.pdbx_description
1 polymer ?
#
loop_
_entity_poly.entity_id
_entity_poly.type
_entity_poly.pdbx_seq_one_letter_code
_entity_poly.pdbx_strand_id
1 'polypeptide(L)'
;MLIHPKDAREKESPRAARLTEIVMQEATALIWQLRNIHVIQHDNDLLKTPMVMEIQNQFLFRLSKCLELDLTLIDKAKFRKKPLLKTTVLETWQDTTDVNKPPDDWTKVSGVLVGMGRSM
;
A
#
# COMPACT_ATOMS: atom_id res chain seq x y z
N MET A 1 14.41 -4.39 9.51
CA MET A 1 14.85 -5.50 8.66
C MET A 1 14.59 -5.07 7.22
N LEU A 2 15.63 -4.66 6.49
CA LEU A 2 15.50 -4.29 5.07
C LEU A 2 15.33 -5.58 4.27
N ILE A 3 14.18 -5.75 3.62
CA ILE A 3 13.95 -6.87 2.69
C ILE A 3 14.44 -6.38 1.33
N HIS A 4 15.39 -7.12 0.73
CA HIS A 4 15.94 -6.82 -0.59
C HIS A 4 15.34 -7.79 -1.62
N PRO A 5 14.11 -7.54 -2.11
CA PRO A 5 13.56 -8.34 -3.19
C PRO A 5 14.42 -8.17 -4.45
N LYS A 6 14.81 -9.31 -5.01
CA LYS A 6 15.56 -9.39 -6.25
C LYS A 6 14.60 -9.42 -7.45
N ASP A 7 14.97 -8.75 -8.53
CA ASP A 7 14.26 -8.82 -9.80
C ASP A 7 14.53 -10.16 -10.53
N ALA A 8 13.88 -10.36 -11.68
CA ALA A 8 14.07 -11.56 -12.52
C ALA A 8 15.52 -11.75 -13.05
N ARG A 9 16.41 -10.77 -12.82
CA ARG A 9 17.84 -10.80 -13.17
C ARG A 9 18.73 -10.89 -11.93
N GLU A 10 18.16 -11.30 -10.79
CA GLU A 10 18.79 -11.40 -9.46
C GLU A 10 19.35 -10.09 -8.89
N LYS A 11 19.00 -8.94 -9.49
CA LYS A 11 19.45 -7.64 -9.04
C LYS A 11 18.46 -7.06 -8.03
N GLU A 12 18.97 -6.43 -6.98
CA GLU A 12 18.08 -5.73 -6.04
C GLU A 12 17.23 -4.69 -6.78
N SER A 13 15.92 -4.69 -6.49
CA SER A 13 15.00 -3.69 -6.99
C SER A 13 14.63 -2.73 -5.85
N PRO A 14 15.20 -1.51 -5.80
CA PRO A 14 14.88 -0.52 -4.77
C PRO A 14 13.38 -0.19 -4.72
N ARG A 15 12.70 -0.31 -5.87
CA ARG A 15 11.26 -0.09 -6.03
C ARG A 15 10.44 -1.15 -5.31
N ALA A 16 10.79 -2.42 -5.53
CA ALA A 16 10.16 -3.55 -4.87
C ALA A 16 10.49 -3.59 -3.37
N ALA A 17 11.70 -3.15 -2.98
CA ALA A 17 12.09 -3.03 -1.58
C ALA A 17 11.18 -2.05 -0.83
N ARG A 18 10.98 -0.84 -1.40
CA ARG A 18 10.07 0.16 -0.82
C ARG A 18 8.63 -0.34 -0.72
N LEU A 19 8.10 -0.95 -1.77
CA LEU A 19 6.74 -1.51 -1.74
C LEU A 19 6.62 -2.59 -0.64
N THR A 20 7.62 -3.46 -0.54
CA THR A 20 7.67 -4.52 0.49
C THR A 20 7.68 -3.93 1.89
N GLU A 21 8.47 -2.87 2.12
CA GLU A 21 8.49 -2.17 3.40
C GLU A 21 7.11 -1.59 3.76
N ILE A 22 6.45 -0.91 2.82
CA ILE A 22 5.09 -0.37 3.01
C ILE A 22 4.11 -1.49 3.36
N VAL A 23 4.10 -2.58 2.58
CA VAL A 23 3.24 -3.74 2.80
C VAL A 23 3.47 -4.36 4.18
N MET A 24 4.73 -4.57 4.56
CA MET A 24 5.07 -5.17 5.86
C MET A 24 4.70 -4.25 7.03
N GLN A 25 4.92 -2.95 6.90
CA GLN A 25 4.54 -1.97 7.91
C GLN A 25 3.02 -1.93 8.12
N GLU A 26 2.26 -1.81 7.03
CA GLU A 26 0.79 -1.77 7.11
C GLU A 26 0.19 -3.10 7.59
N ALA A 27 0.76 -4.24 7.18
CA ALA A 27 0.31 -5.55 7.63
C ALA A 27 0.56 -5.72 9.14
N THR A 28 1.75 -5.36 9.61
CA THR A 28 2.10 -5.43 11.04
C THR A 28 1.21 -4.52 11.87
N ALA A 29 0.98 -3.28 11.41
CA ALA A 29 0.10 -2.33 12.08
C ALA A 29 -1.35 -2.83 12.14
N LEU A 30 -1.86 -3.40 11.05
CA LEU A 30 -3.21 -3.97 11.00
C LEU A 30 -3.33 -5.18 11.94
N ILE A 31 -2.36 -6.12 11.93
CA ILE A 31 -2.35 -7.28 12.85
C ILE A 31 -2.39 -6.80 14.30
N TRP A 32 -1.55 -5.83 14.65
CA TRP A 32 -1.52 -5.26 15.99
C TRP A 32 -2.86 -4.61 16.38
N GLN A 33 -3.47 -3.84 15.47
CA GLN A 33 -4.77 -3.23 15.71
C GLN A 33 -5.86 -4.29 15.92
N LEU A 34 -5.93 -5.29 15.04
CA LEU A 34 -6.92 -6.38 15.13
C LEU A 34 -6.77 -7.15 16.44
N ARG A 35 -5.53 -7.45 16.86
CA ARG A 35 -5.24 -8.07 18.15
C ARG A 35 -5.77 -7.22 19.31
N ASN A 36 -5.54 -5.91 19.28
CA ASN A 36 -6.01 -5.03 20.35
C ASN A 36 -7.54 -4.91 20.39
N ILE A 37 -8.22 -4.86 19.24
CA ILE A 37 -9.68 -4.91 19.19
C ILE A 37 -10.17 -6.21 19.81
N HIS A 38 -9.61 -7.34 19.39
CA HIS A 38 -10.00 -8.66 19.91
C HIS A 38 -9.80 -8.79 21.42
N VAL A 39 -8.62 -8.40 21.92
CA VAL A 39 -8.28 -8.60 23.34
C VAL A 39 -8.91 -7.54 24.24
N ILE A 40 -8.90 -6.26 23.85
CA ILE A 40 -9.28 -5.14 24.72
C ILE A 40 -10.75 -4.78 24.57
N GLN A 41 -11.27 -4.73 23.34
CA GLN A 41 -12.64 -4.28 23.09
C GLN A 41 -13.63 -5.44 23.09
N HIS A 42 -13.20 -6.62 22.64
CA HIS A 42 -14.07 -7.80 22.51
C HIS A 42 -13.85 -8.85 23.59
N ASP A 43 -12.90 -8.64 24.52
CA ASP A 43 -12.59 -9.57 25.62
C ASP A 43 -12.36 -11.02 25.15
N ASN A 44 -11.63 -11.17 24.05
CA ASN A 44 -11.34 -12.46 23.40
C ASN A 44 -12.57 -13.21 22.87
N ASP A 45 -13.70 -12.52 22.64
CA ASP A 45 -14.90 -13.11 22.05
C ASP A 45 -14.65 -13.53 20.59
N LEU A 46 -14.67 -14.85 20.36
CA LEU A 46 -14.47 -15.45 19.05
C LEU A 46 -15.58 -15.12 18.06
N LEU A 47 -16.80 -14.85 18.52
CA LEU A 47 -17.93 -14.49 17.65
C LEU A 47 -17.76 -13.10 17.01
N LYS A 48 -16.87 -12.27 17.55
CA LYS A 48 -16.53 -10.95 17.02
C LYS A 48 -15.24 -10.95 16.19
N THR A 49 -14.77 -12.14 15.78
CA THR A 49 -13.63 -12.25 14.88
C THR A 49 -14.05 -11.81 13.48
N PRO A 50 -13.36 -10.84 12.85
CA PRO A 50 -13.72 -10.36 11.52
C PRO A 50 -13.52 -11.46 10.47
N MET A 51 -14.33 -11.40 9.42
CA MET A 51 -14.20 -12.27 8.26
C MET A 51 -12.93 -11.92 7.48
N VAL A 52 -12.34 -12.91 6.80
CA VAL A 52 -11.16 -12.73 5.95
C VAL A 52 -11.35 -11.58 4.95
N MET A 53 -12.53 -11.46 4.34
CA MET A 53 -12.83 -10.38 3.39
C MET A 53 -12.82 -8.99 4.05
N GLU A 54 -13.26 -8.86 5.31
CA GLU A 54 -13.19 -7.59 6.04
C GLU A 54 -11.74 -7.20 6.33
N ILE A 55 -10.91 -8.16 6.72
CA ILE A 55 -9.47 -7.95 6.95
C ILE A 55 -8.79 -7.53 5.63
N GLN A 56 -9.10 -8.20 4.52
CA GLN A 56 -8.58 -7.87 3.20
C GLN A 56 -8.97 -6.45 2.77
N ASN A 57 -10.25 -6.08 2.93
CA ASN A 57 -10.73 -4.74 2.59
C ASN A 57 -10.07 -3.65 3.46
N GLN A 58 -9.90 -3.90 4.77
CA GLN A 58 -9.17 -2.99 5.65
C GLN A 58 -7.71 -2.82 5.22
N PHE A 59 -7.06 -3.90 4.81
CA PHE A 59 -5.68 -3.87 4.33
C PHE A 59 -5.54 -3.10 3.01
N LEU A 60 -6.39 -3.37 2.03
CA LEU A 60 -6.43 -2.64 0.76
C LEU A 60 -6.73 -1.15 0.96
N PHE A 61 -7.62 -0.81 1.89
CA PHE A 61 -7.91 0.58 2.24
C PHE A 61 -6.66 1.29 2.80
N ARG A 62 -5.90 0.64 3.69
CA ARG A 62 -4.65 1.17 4.23
C ARG A 62 -3.60 1.41 3.14
N LEU A 63 -3.37 0.44 2.27
CA LEU A 63 -2.45 0.59 1.14
C LEU A 63 -2.88 1.72 0.19
N SER A 64 -4.18 1.85 -0.07
CA SER A 64 -4.72 2.96 -0.87
C SER A 64 -4.47 4.32 -0.22
N LYS A 65 -4.53 4.42 1.13
CA LYS A 65 -4.15 5.64 1.84
C LYS A 65 -2.66 5.95 1.75
N CYS A 66 -1.78 4.95 1.81
CA CYS A 66 -0.36 5.16 1.55
C CYS A 66 -0.13 5.71 0.14
N LEU A 67 -0.83 5.18 -0.87
CA LEU A 67 -0.77 5.67 -2.23
C LEU A 67 -1.26 7.13 -2.36
N GLU A 68 -2.42 7.46 -1.76
CA GLU A 68 -2.94 8.84 -1.75
C GLU A 68 -1.95 9.83 -1.12
N LEU A 69 -1.30 9.44 -0.02
CA LEU A 69 -0.27 10.25 0.63
C LEU A 69 0.95 10.43 -0.28
N ASP A 70 1.44 9.36 -0.90
CA ASP A 70 2.55 9.41 -1.86
C ASP A 70 2.25 10.37 -3.02
N LEU A 71 1.05 10.27 -3.61
CA LEU A 71 0.58 11.17 -4.68
C LEU A 71 0.53 12.63 -4.22
N THR A 72 0.05 12.87 -2.99
CA THR A 72 -0.01 14.22 -2.41
C THR A 72 1.39 14.82 -2.19
N LEU A 73 2.39 13.99 -1.89
CA LEU A 73 3.78 14.40 -1.66
C LEU A 73 4.58 14.63 -2.96
N ILE A 74 4.07 14.22 -4.12
CA ILE A 74 4.64 14.57 -5.44
C ILE A 74 4.40 16.06 -5.75
N ASP A 75 3.28 16.62 -5.31
CA ASP A 75 2.88 17.99 -5.65
C ASP A 75 3.78 19.03 -4.96
N LYS A 76 4.80 19.45 -5.72
CA LYS A 76 5.81 20.42 -5.29
C LYS A 76 5.21 21.77 -4.85
N ALA A 77 4.01 22.11 -5.31
CA ALA A 77 3.36 23.38 -4.96
C ALA A 77 2.83 23.37 -3.52
N LYS A 78 2.54 22.19 -2.94
CA LYS A 78 1.97 22.07 -1.58
C LYS A 78 3.01 21.88 -0.48
N PHE A 79 4.23 21.44 -0.77
CA PHE A 79 5.22 21.11 0.26
C PHE A 79 6.57 21.84 0.10
N ARG A 80 6.99 22.56 1.16
CA ARG A 80 8.31 23.22 1.28
C ARG A 80 9.48 22.26 1.53
N LYS A 81 9.22 20.97 1.78
CA LYS A 81 10.24 19.91 1.97
C LYS A 81 10.44 19.14 0.66
N LYS A 82 11.61 18.50 0.50
CA LYS A 82 11.99 17.74 -0.71
C LYS A 82 10.81 16.87 -1.18
N PRO A 83 10.18 17.20 -2.32
CA PRO A 83 9.03 16.45 -2.81
C PRO A 83 9.47 15.04 -3.19
N LEU A 84 8.58 14.06 -3.00
CA LEU A 84 8.85 12.72 -3.49
C LEU A 84 8.98 12.79 -5.01
N LEU A 85 9.98 12.10 -5.58
CA LEU A 85 10.11 12.06 -7.03
C LEU A 85 8.92 11.28 -7.59
N LYS A 86 8.24 11.87 -8.57
CA LYS A 86 7.13 11.24 -9.29
C LYS A 86 7.52 9.86 -9.84
N THR A 87 8.76 9.72 -10.32
CA THR A 87 9.32 8.44 -10.76
C THR A 87 9.27 7.42 -9.63
N THR A 88 9.72 7.76 -8.42
CA THR A 88 9.67 6.86 -7.26
C THR A 88 8.25 6.36 -6.95
N VAL A 89 7.22 7.21 -7.02
CA VAL A 89 5.83 6.76 -6.79
C VAL A 89 5.37 5.81 -7.88
N LEU A 90 5.52 6.19 -9.16
CA LEU A 90 5.15 5.35 -10.30
C LEU A 90 5.79 3.97 -10.18
N GLU A 91 7.09 3.98 -9.94
CA GLU A 91 7.92 2.80 -9.81
C GLU A 91 7.54 1.88 -8.64
N THR A 92 7.07 2.44 -7.53
CA THR A 92 6.67 1.66 -6.34
C THR A 92 5.32 0.98 -6.57
N TRP A 93 4.38 1.67 -7.21
CA TRP A 93 2.96 1.28 -7.20
C TRP A 93 2.45 0.71 -8.52
N GLN A 94 3.19 0.86 -9.63
CA GLN A 94 2.78 0.47 -10.99
C GLN A 94 2.21 -0.95 -11.12
N ASP A 95 2.70 -1.90 -10.33
CA ASP A 95 2.33 -3.32 -10.43
C ASP A 95 1.18 -3.71 -9.47
N THR A 96 0.68 -2.75 -8.69
CA THR A 96 -0.34 -2.96 -7.63
C THR A 96 -1.58 -2.11 -7.77
N THR A 97 -1.57 -1.12 -8.67
CA THR A 97 -2.72 -0.28 -8.96
C THR A 97 -3.57 -0.95 -10.03
N ASP A 98 -4.86 -1.15 -9.73
CA ASP A 98 -5.82 -1.67 -10.70
C ASP A 98 -6.31 -0.50 -11.56
N VAL A 99 -5.45 -0.07 -12.47
CA VAL A 99 -5.81 0.99 -13.41
C VAL A 99 -6.32 0.33 -14.67
N ASN A 100 -7.64 0.35 -14.85
CA ASN A 100 -8.26 0.12 -16.15
C ASN A 100 -7.66 1.13 -17.15
N LYS A 101 -6.58 0.72 -17.82
CA LYS A 101 -5.71 1.51 -18.72
C LYS A 101 -5.37 2.93 -18.21
N PRO A 102 -4.27 3.10 -17.46
CA PRO A 102 -3.79 4.43 -17.16
C PRO A 102 -3.22 5.08 -18.45
N PRO A 103 -3.39 6.39 -18.66
CA PRO A 103 -2.44 7.15 -19.48
C PRO A 103 -1.04 7.02 -18.85
N ASP A 104 0.03 7.22 -19.61
CA ASP A 104 1.45 7.12 -19.17
C ASP A 104 1.79 7.88 -17.86
N ASP A 105 0.90 8.76 -17.40
CA ASP A 105 0.96 9.46 -16.11
C ASP A 105 -0.35 9.34 -15.30
N TRP A 106 -0.54 8.23 -14.58
CA TRP A 106 -1.69 8.02 -13.70
C TRP A 106 -1.65 8.83 -12.40
N THR A 107 -0.53 9.50 -12.09
CA THR A 107 -0.37 10.26 -10.84
C THR A 107 -1.28 11.49 -10.74
N LYS A 108 -1.92 11.87 -11.86
CA LYS A 108 -2.90 12.98 -11.93
C LYS A 108 -4.36 12.53 -11.91
N VAL A 109 -4.61 11.22 -11.86
CA VAL A 109 -5.97 10.66 -11.86
C VAL A 109 -6.47 10.59 -10.42
N SER A 110 -7.60 11.24 -10.13
CA SER A 110 -8.30 11.08 -8.85
C SER A 110 -8.97 9.71 -8.77
N GLY A 111 -8.86 9.01 -7.64
CA GLY A 111 -9.56 7.74 -7.39
C GLY A 111 -8.78 6.48 -7.75
N VAL A 112 -7.45 6.54 -7.85
CA VAL A 112 -6.62 5.34 -7.98
C VAL A 112 -6.61 4.58 -6.66
N LEU A 113 -7.05 3.32 -6.70
CA LEU A 113 -7.06 2.41 -5.56
C LEU A 113 -6.08 1.27 -5.81
N VAL A 114 -5.53 0.74 -4.72
CA VAL A 114 -4.78 -0.52 -4.76
C VAL A 114 -5.79 -1.65 -4.87
N GLY A 115 -5.64 -2.49 -5.90
CA GLY A 115 -6.56 -3.58 -6.18
C GLY A 115 -5.83 -4.92 -6.29
N MET A 116 -6.55 -6.01 -6.05
CA MET A 116 -6.07 -7.33 -6.46
C MET A 116 -6.31 -7.44 -7.97
N GLY A 117 -5.25 -7.36 -8.76
CA GLY A 117 -5.35 -7.51 -10.22
C GLY A 117 -6.13 -8.77 -10.57
N ARG A 118 -7.23 -8.61 -11.31
CA ARG A 118 -7.92 -9.75 -11.94
C ARG A 118 -7.03 -10.29 -13.06
N SER A 119 -6.21 -11.28 -12.74
CA SER A 119 -5.74 -12.22 -13.75
C SER A 119 -6.85 -13.24 -13.99
N MET A 120 -7.65 -13.01 -15.03
CA MET A 120 -8.38 -14.04 -15.77
C MET A 120 -8.01 -13.91 -17.24
#